data_AF-A0A7Y2CF91-F1
#
_entry.id   AF-A0A7Y2CF91-F1
#
_cell.length_a   1.000
_cell.length_b   1.000
_cell.length_c   1.000
_cell.angle_alpha   90.00
_cell.angle_beta   90.00
_cell.angle_gamma   90.00
#
_symmetry.space_group_name_H-M   'P 1'
#
loop_
_entity.id
_entity.type
_entity.pdbx_description
1 polymer ?
#
loop_
_entity_poly.entity_id
_entity_poly.type
_entity_poly.pdbx_seq_one_letter_code
_entity_poly.pdbx_strand_id
1 'polypeptide(L)'
;MIILLQLLLVAGLILIVLQILKMSRGESANSRVFNPPSEANALAAESPVKQVLGALNSLKIARAELKQEYPAALAMIGGYLNSHTVVDAGSMDAATATMINDWSDRSDEVRRDLAKILADYETDEEIEAVIVAVSDLELEKGNYRAWLTWLLAQFTK
;
A
#
# COMPACT_ATOMS: atom_id res chain seq x y z
N MET A 1 -0.09 24.20 -8.56
CA MET A 1 1.38 24.03 -8.44
C MET A 1 1.82 23.28 -7.18
N ILE A 2 1.03 23.26 -6.10
CA ILE A 2 1.35 22.52 -4.86
C ILE A 2 1.18 20.99 -5.01
N ILE A 3 0.16 20.54 -5.74
CA ILE A 3 -0.16 19.09 -5.94
C ILE A 3 0.97 18.36 -6.70
N LEU A 4 1.58 19.03 -7.67
CA LEU A 4 2.69 18.48 -8.48
C LEU A 4 3.98 18.28 -7.65
N LEU A 5 4.18 19.09 -6.60
CA LEU A 5 5.30 18.94 -5.67
C LEU A 5 5.07 17.78 -4.67
N GLN A 6 3.83 17.53 -4.28
CA GLN A 6 3.49 16.41 -3.39
C GLN A 6 3.56 15.07 -4.11
N LEU A 7 3.11 14.99 -5.37
CA LEU A 7 3.28 13.79 -6.20
C LEU A 7 4.75 13.43 -6.42
N LEU A 8 5.63 14.43 -6.60
CA LEU A 8 7.08 14.21 -6.70
C LEU A 8 7.72 13.68 -5.41
N LEU A 9 7.18 14.07 -4.24
CA LEU A 9 7.66 13.59 -2.94
C LEU A 9 7.26 12.13 -2.68
N VAL A 10 6.03 11.76 -3.04
CA VAL A 10 5.53 10.38 -2.93
C VAL A 10 6.24 9.45 -3.92
N ALA A 11 6.41 9.88 -5.17
CA ALA A 11 7.19 9.15 -6.17
C ALA A 11 8.66 8.96 -5.74
N GLY A 12 9.25 9.96 -5.07
CA GLY A 12 10.58 9.88 -4.49
C GLY A 12 10.70 8.84 -3.37
N LEU A 13 9.70 8.75 -2.49
CA LEU A 13 9.65 7.76 -1.40
C LEU A 13 9.48 6.33 -1.93
N ILE A 14 8.67 6.15 -2.98
CA ILE A 14 8.49 4.85 -3.66
C ILE A 14 9.81 4.38 -4.29
N LEU A 15 10.56 5.29 -4.92
CA LEU A 15 11.89 4.98 -5.47
C LEU A 15 12.91 4.60 -4.40
N ILE A 16 12.85 5.19 -3.20
CA ILE A 16 13.73 4.84 -2.08
C ILE A 16 13.41 3.43 -1.56
N VAL A 17 12.14 3.09 -1.41
CA VAL A 17 11.71 1.74 -0.99
C VAL A 17 12.12 0.68 -2.03
N LEU A 18 11.98 0.98 -3.32
CA LEU A 18 12.42 0.11 -4.41
C LEU A 18 13.94 -0.08 -4.47
N GLN A 19 14.73 0.96 -4.18
CA GLN A 19 16.20 0.90 -4.08
C GLN A 19 16.65 0.00 -2.91
N ILE A 20 15.99 0.10 -1.75
CA ILE A 20 16.26 -0.73 -0.58
C ILE A 20 15.92 -2.21 -0.86
N LEU A 21 14.80 -2.45 -1.55
CA LEU A 21 14.42 -3.79 -2.01
C LEU A 21 15.41 -4.39 -3.03
N LYS A 22 15.96 -3.56 -3.93
CA LYS A 22 17.03 -3.98 -4.86
C LYS A 22 18.33 -4.31 -4.14
N MET A 23 18.74 -3.54 -3.12
CA MET A 23 19.92 -3.88 -2.32
C MET A 23 19.74 -5.16 -1.49
N SER A 24 18.50 -5.50 -1.11
CA SER A 24 18.19 -6.73 -0.39
C SER A 24 18.17 -7.98 -1.29
N ARG A 25 17.93 -7.84 -2.60
CA ARG A 25 18.00 -8.93 -3.58
C ARG A 25 19.32 -8.84 -4.35
N GLY A 26 20.34 -9.45 -3.75
CA GLY A 26 21.73 -9.46 -4.20
C GLY A 26 21.92 -9.50 -5.72
N GLU A 27 22.49 -8.40 -6.23
CA GLU A 27 23.30 -8.44 -7.43
C GLU A 27 24.74 -8.73 -7.00
N SER A 28 25.07 -10.02 -6.96
CA SER A 28 26.44 -10.51 -6.82
C SER A 28 27.19 -10.21 -8.12
N ALA A 29 27.72 -9.00 -8.24
CA ALA A 29 28.68 -8.65 -9.28
C ALA A 29 30.06 -8.44 -8.65
N ASN A 30 30.92 -9.44 -8.84
CA ASN A 30 32.34 -9.43 -8.55
C ASN A 30 33.02 -8.11 -8.98
N SER A 31 33.45 -7.30 -8.04
CA SER A 31 34.69 -6.52 -8.15
C SER A 31 35.21 -6.18 -6.75
N ARG A 32 36.11 -7.03 -6.25
CA ARG A 32 36.89 -6.74 -5.05
C ARG A 32 37.86 -5.59 -5.34
N VAL A 33 37.48 -4.38 -4.99
CA VAL A 33 38.44 -3.35 -4.57
C VAL A 33 38.29 -3.23 -3.07
N PHE A 34 39.18 -3.89 -2.33
CA PHE A 34 39.26 -3.79 -0.88
C PHE A 34 39.82 -2.42 -0.52
N ASN A 35 38.94 -1.43 -0.36
CA ASN A 35 39.26 -0.23 0.40
C ASN A 35 38.90 -0.52 1.87
N PRO A 36 39.86 -0.44 2.83
CA PRO A 36 39.51 -0.52 4.24
C PRO A 36 38.55 0.64 4.58
N PRO A 37 37.51 0.40 5.39
CA PRO A 37 36.56 1.45 5.76
C PRO A 37 37.31 2.51 6.56
N SER A 38 37.44 3.72 6.01
CA SER A 38 37.87 4.89 6.77
C SER A 38 36.87 5.12 7.91
N GLU A 39 37.37 5.34 9.13
CA GLU A 39 36.61 5.54 10.37
C GLU A 39 35.51 6.63 10.27
N ALA A 40 35.55 7.48 9.25
CA ALA A 40 34.51 8.46 8.92
C ALA A 40 33.14 7.85 8.55
N ASN A 41 33.08 6.60 8.02
CA ASN A 41 31.82 5.97 7.60
C ASN A 41 31.13 5.16 8.72
N ALA A 42 31.83 4.88 9.83
CA ALA A 42 31.26 4.12 10.94
C ALA A 42 30.34 4.97 11.85
N LEU A 43 30.48 6.30 11.81
CA LEU A 43 29.71 7.24 12.63
C LEU A 43 28.35 7.63 12.02
N ALA A 44 28.05 7.20 10.80
CA ALA A 44 26.82 7.54 10.08
C ALA A 44 25.84 6.36 9.89
N ALA A 45 26.22 5.15 10.31
CA ALA A 45 25.32 4.01 10.25
C ALA A 45 24.30 4.10 11.39
N GLU A 46 23.12 4.66 11.12
CA GLU A 46 21.99 4.53 12.03
C GLU A 46 21.79 3.06 12.38
N SER A 47 21.67 2.73 13.68
CA SER A 47 21.38 1.36 14.12
C SER A 47 20.23 0.77 13.31
N PRO A 48 20.31 -0.49 12.85
CA PRO A 48 19.22 -1.14 12.09
C PRO A 48 17.85 -0.99 12.75
N VAL A 49 17.81 -1.00 14.09
CA VAL A 49 16.59 -0.77 14.87
C VAL A 49 16.01 0.63 14.62
N LYS A 50 16.85 1.66 14.57
CA LYS A 50 16.42 3.05 14.30
C LYS A 50 15.89 3.19 12.87
N GLN A 51 16.52 2.52 11.90
CA GLN A 51 16.04 2.51 10.52
C GLN A 51 14.66 1.83 10.41
N VAL A 52 14.47 0.69 11.07
CA VAL A 52 13.17 0.00 11.12
C VAL A 52 12.11 0.86 11.80
N LEU A 53 12.43 1.51 12.93
CA LEU A 53 11.49 2.43 13.60
C LEU A 53 11.11 3.62 12.71
N GLY A 54 12.06 4.18 11.96
CA GLY A 54 11.81 5.26 11.00
C GLY A 54 10.88 4.81 9.87
N ALA A 55 11.12 3.64 9.29
CA ALA A 55 10.28 3.05 8.25
C ALA A 55 8.85 2.77 8.76
N LEU A 56 8.73 2.18 9.96
CA LEU A 56 7.44 1.93 10.60
C LEU A 56 6.66 3.22 10.86
N ASN A 57 7.34 4.28 11.30
CA ASN A 57 6.69 5.57 11.54
C ASN A 57 6.21 6.20 10.22
N SER A 58 7.02 6.12 9.17
CA SER A 58 6.66 6.61 7.83
C SER A 58 5.44 5.86 7.28
N LEU A 59 5.38 4.55 7.48
CA LEU A 59 4.24 3.72 7.09
C LEU A 59 2.96 4.10 7.86
N LYS A 60 3.07 4.38 9.18
CA LYS A 60 1.93 4.84 9.98
C LYS A 60 1.37 6.17 9.47
N ILE A 61 2.25 7.11 9.10
CA ILE A 61 1.87 8.40 8.54
C ILE A 61 1.18 8.20 7.19
N ALA A 62 1.81 7.46 6.27
CA ALA A 62 1.23 7.17 4.95
C ALA A 62 -0.15 6.50 5.06
N ARG A 63 -0.30 5.52 5.97
CA ARG A 63 -1.60 4.89 6.22
C ARG A 63 -2.65 5.88 6.72
N ALA A 64 -2.27 6.83 7.57
CA ALA A 64 -3.17 7.85 8.07
C ALA A 64 -3.60 8.82 6.95
N GLU A 65 -2.67 9.23 6.09
CA GLU A 65 -2.93 10.07 4.91
C GLU A 65 -3.89 9.36 3.94
N LEU A 66 -3.62 8.09 3.61
CA LEU A 66 -4.51 7.29 2.76
C LEU A 66 -5.93 7.21 3.32
N LYS A 67 -6.08 6.97 4.63
CA LYS A 67 -7.40 6.92 5.29
C LYS A 67 -8.12 8.27 5.32
N GLN A 68 -7.40 9.38 5.25
CA GLN A 68 -8.00 10.72 5.11
C GLN A 68 -8.44 10.99 3.68
N GLU A 69 -7.65 10.51 2.70
CA GLU A 69 -7.88 10.76 1.28
C GLU A 69 -9.00 9.89 0.70
N TYR A 70 -9.17 8.66 1.21
CA TYR A 70 -10.13 7.64 0.75
C TYR A 70 -10.87 6.98 1.93
N PRO A 71 -11.58 7.76 2.76
CA PRO A 71 -12.08 7.30 4.05
C PRO A 71 -13.12 6.17 3.95
N ALA A 72 -14.02 6.19 2.97
CA ALA A 72 -15.06 5.19 2.84
C ALA A 72 -14.51 3.88 2.28
N ALA A 73 -13.76 3.94 1.16
CA ALA A 73 -13.20 2.74 0.53
C ALA A 73 -12.25 1.99 1.47
N LEU A 74 -11.36 2.70 2.17
CA LEU A 74 -10.37 2.05 3.02
C LEU A 74 -10.92 1.62 4.38
N ALA A 75 -11.96 2.28 4.90
CA ALA A 75 -12.66 1.79 6.07
C ALA A 75 -13.46 0.51 5.76
N MET A 76 -14.07 0.43 4.58
CA MET A 76 -14.78 -0.76 4.10
C MET A 76 -13.82 -1.93 3.93
N ILE A 77 -12.81 -1.77 3.07
CA ILE A 77 -11.87 -2.84 2.72
C ILE A 77 -11.07 -3.28 3.96
N GLY A 78 -10.50 -2.32 4.70
CA GLY A 78 -9.72 -2.60 5.89
C GLY A 78 -10.54 -3.01 7.11
N GLY A 79 -11.86 -2.92 7.07
CA GLY A 79 -12.75 -3.43 8.12
C GLY A 79 -13.09 -4.91 7.92
N TYR A 80 -13.25 -5.35 6.67
CA TYR A 80 -13.83 -6.65 6.33
C TYR A 80 -12.86 -7.66 5.71
N LEU A 81 -11.75 -7.20 5.12
CA LEU A 81 -10.80 -8.07 4.42
C LEU A 81 -9.52 -8.25 5.24
N ASN A 82 -9.67 -8.48 6.55
CA ASN A 82 -8.58 -8.93 7.41
C ASN A 82 -8.65 -10.44 7.59
N SER A 83 -7.51 -11.06 7.89
CA SER A 83 -7.40 -12.52 8.09
C SER A 83 -8.48 -13.09 9.03
N HIS A 84 -8.77 -12.42 10.14
CA HIS A 84 -9.79 -12.85 11.11
C HIS A 84 -11.23 -12.75 10.57
N THR A 85 -11.58 -11.65 9.89
CA THR A 85 -12.93 -11.46 9.35
C THR A 85 -13.22 -12.39 8.19
N VAL A 86 -12.20 -12.71 7.38
CA VAL A 86 -12.31 -13.70 6.30
C VAL A 86 -12.56 -15.11 6.86
N VAL A 87 -11.88 -15.46 7.95
CA VAL A 87 -12.09 -16.74 8.65
C VAL A 87 -13.50 -16.80 9.24
N ASP A 88 -13.97 -15.74 9.90
CA ASP A 88 -15.31 -15.67 10.48
C ASP A 88 -16.41 -15.78 9.43
N ALA A 89 -16.20 -15.22 8.23
CA ALA A 89 -17.11 -15.35 7.09
C ALA A 89 -17.03 -16.71 6.38
N GLY A 90 -16.02 -17.53 6.68
CA GLY A 90 -15.77 -18.84 6.07
C GLY A 90 -15.11 -18.82 4.70
N SER A 91 -15.09 -17.68 4.00
CA SER A 91 -14.35 -17.49 2.74
C SER A 91 -14.18 -16.01 2.39
N MET A 92 -13.24 -15.71 1.48
CA MET A 92 -13.04 -14.36 0.94
C MET A 92 -14.29 -13.84 0.21
N ASP A 93 -14.96 -14.71 -0.56
CA ASP A 93 -16.17 -14.36 -1.29
C ASP A 93 -17.32 -14.00 -0.34
N ALA A 94 -17.47 -14.75 0.75
CA ALA A 94 -18.49 -14.48 1.77
C ALA A 94 -18.20 -13.18 2.55
N ALA A 95 -16.93 -12.93 2.88
CA ALA A 95 -16.51 -11.68 3.51
C ALA A 95 -16.78 -10.48 2.59
N THR A 96 -16.45 -10.61 1.30
CA THR A 96 -16.67 -9.57 0.29
C THR A 96 -18.17 -9.31 0.06
N ALA A 97 -18.99 -10.36 0.00
CA ALA A 97 -20.44 -10.21 -0.15
C ALA A 97 -21.07 -9.50 1.06
N THR A 98 -20.67 -9.89 2.27
CA THR A 98 -21.10 -9.22 3.51
C THR A 98 -20.66 -7.76 3.53
N MET A 99 -19.41 -7.49 3.20
CA MET A 99 -18.85 -6.13 3.09
C MET A 99 -19.66 -5.24 2.14
N ILE A 100 -20.01 -5.75 0.95
CA ILE A 100 -20.79 -4.99 -0.04
C ILE A 100 -22.19 -4.68 0.50
N ASN A 101 -22.85 -5.65 1.12
CA ASN A 101 -24.19 -5.47 1.68
C ASN A 101 -24.19 -4.43 2.81
N ASP A 102 -23.24 -4.52 3.74
CA ASP A 102 -23.15 -3.63 4.90
C ASP A 102 -22.81 -2.18 4.52
N TRP A 103 -22.16 -1.98 3.38
CA TRP A 103 -21.79 -0.65 2.86
C TRP A 103 -22.72 -0.11 1.78
N SER A 104 -23.82 -0.81 1.48
CA SER A 104 -24.79 -0.42 0.43
C SER A 104 -25.41 0.97 0.69
N ASP A 105 -25.72 1.30 1.95
CA ASP A 105 -26.25 2.61 2.37
C ASP A 105 -25.26 3.77 2.17
N ARG A 106 -23.96 3.47 2.02
CA ARG A 106 -22.87 4.43 1.77
C ARG A 106 -22.24 4.25 0.39
N SER A 107 -22.95 3.61 -0.52
CA SER A 107 -22.50 3.29 -1.89
C SER A 107 -21.93 4.49 -2.65
N ASP A 108 -22.54 5.67 -2.54
CA ASP A 108 -22.05 6.89 -3.21
C ASP A 108 -20.67 7.34 -2.73
N GLU A 109 -20.41 7.23 -1.42
CA GLU A 109 -19.10 7.57 -0.82
C GLU A 109 -18.04 6.55 -1.26
N VAL A 110 -18.37 5.27 -1.16
CA VAL A 110 -17.49 4.18 -1.57
C VAL A 110 -17.16 4.27 -3.07
N ARG A 111 -18.16 4.48 -3.92
CA ARG A 111 -17.98 4.60 -5.38
C ARG A 111 -17.03 5.75 -5.73
N ARG A 112 -17.20 6.91 -5.08
CA ARG A 112 -16.33 8.07 -5.29
C ARG A 112 -14.89 7.77 -4.90
N ASP A 113 -14.68 7.18 -3.73
CA ASP A 113 -13.34 6.86 -3.25
C ASP A 113 -12.67 5.79 -4.11
N LEU A 114 -13.38 4.73 -4.49
CA LEU A 114 -12.87 3.68 -5.38
C LEU A 114 -12.50 4.23 -6.76
N ALA A 115 -13.36 5.07 -7.35
CA ALA A 115 -13.08 5.71 -8.63
C ALA A 115 -11.87 6.65 -8.54
N LYS A 116 -11.72 7.35 -7.41
CA LYS A 116 -10.57 8.22 -7.15
C LYS A 116 -9.28 7.43 -7.01
N ILE A 117 -9.26 6.32 -6.25
CA ILE A 117 -8.09 5.43 -6.15
C ILE A 117 -7.66 4.93 -7.54
N LEU A 118 -8.62 4.49 -8.38
CA LEU A 118 -8.33 4.03 -9.74
C LEU A 118 -7.78 5.12 -10.68
N ALA A 119 -8.03 6.38 -10.37
CA ALA A 119 -7.56 7.54 -11.14
C ALA A 119 -6.23 8.09 -10.61
N ASP A 120 -6.02 8.08 -9.29
CA ASP A 120 -4.81 8.60 -8.64
C ASP A 120 -3.64 7.61 -8.74
N TYR A 121 -3.92 6.31 -8.96
CA TYR A 121 -2.92 5.26 -9.13
C TYR A 121 -3.10 4.52 -10.46
N GLU A 122 -2.05 4.50 -11.27
CA GLU A 122 -2.11 4.02 -12.66
C GLU A 122 -1.75 2.53 -12.76
N THR A 123 -0.83 2.08 -11.90
CA THR A 123 -0.27 0.72 -11.94
C THR A 123 -0.97 -0.23 -10.96
N ASP A 124 -0.88 -1.53 -11.21
CA ASP A 124 -1.44 -2.54 -10.29
C ASP A 124 -0.66 -2.56 -8.97
N GLU A 125 0.66 -2.38 -9.04
CA GLU A 125 1.56 -2.37 -7.87
C GLU A 125 1.26 -1.20 -6.91
N GLU A 126 0.89 -0.03 -7.44
CA GLU A 126 0.47 1.11 -6.62
C GLU A 126 -0.87 0.83 -5.91
N ILE A 127 -1.82 0.23 -6.62
CA ILE A 127 -3.11 -0.15 -6.04
C ILE A 127 -2.91 -1.24 -4.98
N GLU A 128 -2.11 -2.27 -5.28
CA GLU A 128 -1.71 -3.30 -4.32
C GLU A 128 -1.16 -2.67 -3.05
N ALA A 129 -0.22 -1.72 -3.17
CA ALA A 129 0.37 -1.05 -2.02
C ALA A 129 -0.68 -0.31 -1.15
N VAL A 130 -1.67 0.33 -1.76
CA VAL A 130 -2.76 1.02 -1.04
C VAL A 130 -3.66 0.02 -0.31
N ILE A 131 -4.03 -1.08 -0.97
CA ILE A 131 -4.93 -2.08 -0.42
C ILE A 131 -4.27 -2.88 0.71
N VAL A 132 -3.02 -3.30 0.52
CA VAL A 132 -2.23 -4.00 1.55
C VAL A 132 -1.89 -3.09 2.74
N ALA A 133 -1.83 -1.76 2.55
CA ALA A 133 -1.65 -0.84 3.66
C ALA A 133 -2.83 -0.83 4.65
N VAL A 134 -4.00 -1.34 4.25
CA VAL A 134 -5.22 -1.30 5.07
C VAL A 134 -5.88 -2.65 5.32
N SER A 135 -5.51 -3.70 4.59
CA SER A 135 -6.13 -5.03 4.66
C SER A 135 -5.10 -6.15 4.51
N ASP A 136 -5.49 -7.37 4.87
CA ASP A 136 -4.69 -8.59 4.66
C ASP A 136 -5.08 -9.28 3.34
N LEU A 137 -5.70 -8.56 2.40
CA LEU A 137 -6.13 -9.11 1.13
C LEU A 137 -4.90 -9.50 0.30
N GLU A 138 -4.82 -10.78 -0.06
CA GLU A 138 -3.82 -11.30 -0.99
C GLU A 138 -4.50 -11.82 -2.26
N LEU A 139 -4.26 -11.14 -3.39
CA LEU A 139 -4.68 -11.58 -4.72
C LEU A 139 -3.49 -12.10 -5.52
N GLU A 140 -3.77 -12.82 -6.60
CA GLU A 140 -2.73 -13.12 -7.59
C GLU A 140 -2.18 -11.81 -8.19
N LYS A 141 -0.87 -11.78 -8.48
CA LYS A 141 -0.21 -10.57 -9.02
C LYS A 141 -0.89 -10.05 -10.28
N GLY A 142 -1.11 -8.74 -10.37
CA GLY A 142 -1.74 -8.11 -11.53
C GLY A 142 -3.27 -8.02 -11.45
N ASN A 143 -3.89 -8.47 -10.35
CA ASN A 143 -5.34 -8.52 -10.21
C ASN A 143 -5.93 -7.49 -9.26
N TYR A 144 -5.16 -6.63 -8.60
CA TYR A 144 -5.70 -5.66 -7.64
C TYR A 144 -6.53 -4.58 -8.31
N ARG A 145 -6.06 -4.02 -9.43
CA ARG A 145 -6.80 -3.04 -10.23
C ARG A 145 -8.07 -3.64 -10.81
N ALA A 146 -7.98 -4.87 -11.32
CA ALA A 146 -9.13 -5.59 -11.87
C ALA A 146 -10.18 -5.86 -10.80
N TRP A 147 -9.75 -6.31 -9.61
CA TRP A 147 -10.61 -6.51 -8.46
C TRP A 147 -11.26 -5.21 -7.97
N LEU A 148 -10.50 -4.12 -7.88
CA LEU A 148 -11.02 -2.81 -7.47
C LEU A 148 -12.03 -2.24 -8.48
N THR A 149 -11.79 -2.48 -9.77
CA THR A 149 -12.72 -2.14 -10.86
C THR A 149 -14.01 -2.96 -10.76
N TRP A 150 -13.90 -4.26 -10.50
CA TRP A 150 -15.06 -5.13 -10.26
C TRP A 150 -15.84 -4.69 -9.02
N LEU A 151 -15.14 -4.30 -7.95
CA LEU A 151 -15.75 -3.83 -6.71
C LEU A 151 -16.52 -2.51 -6.94
N LEU A 152 -15.92 -1.57 -7.66
CA LEU A 152 -16.57 -0.33 -8.08
C LEU A 152 -17.87 -0.60 -8.85
N ALA A 153 -17.86 -1.61 -9.73
CA ALA A 153 -19.05 -1.99 -10.49
C ALA A 153 -20.18 -2.56 -9.60
N GLN A 154 -19.89 -3.09 -8.41
CA GLN A 154 -20.93 -3.56 -7.48
C GLN A 154 -21.70 -2.39 -6.84
N PHE A 155 -21.06 -1.23 -6.65
CA PHE A 155 -21.67 -0.03 -6.07
C PHE A 155 -22.25 0.95 -7.10
N THR A 156 -22.25 0.56 -8.38
CA THR A 156 -22.77 1.38 -9.48
C THR A 156 -24.11 0.86 -10.02
N LYS A 157 -24.60 -0.26 -9.50
CA LYS A 157 -25.90 -0.86 -9.84
C LYS A 157 -27.03 -0.18 -9.08
#